data_AF-A0A180EVD0-F1
#
_entry.id   AF-A0A180EVD0-F1
#
_cell.length_a   1.000
_cell.length_b   1.000
_cell.length_c   1.000
_cell.angle_alpha   90.00
_cell.angle_beta   90.00
_cell.angle_gamma   90.00
#
_symmetry.space_group_name_H-M   'P 1'
#
loop_
_entity.id
_entity.type
_entity.pdbx_description
1 polymer ?
#
loop_
_entity_poly.entity_id
_entity_poly.type
_entity_poly.pdbx_seq_one_letter_code
_entity_poly.pdbx_strand_id
1 'polypeptide(L)'
;MLPYKEYETLVFYSDLSYKAATCHKGMILVGKKGREFHFTHTFLWQSLRIVLIQWLYDLYGDRLRNVPCLRYRIERLFAMDEFISDFNAKGIGANIIFRYTPERGLYC
;
A
#
# COMPACT_ATOMS: atom_id res chain seq x y z
N MET A 1 -8.27 7.48 16.75
CA MET A 1 -7.15 7.20 15.82
C MET A 1 -5.99 8.11 16.20
N LEU A 2 -4.79 7.57 16.42
CA LEU A 2 -3.62 8.40 16.72
C LEU A 2 -3.12 9.11 15.44
N PRO A 3 -2.57 10.33 15.53
CA PRO A 3 -1.86 10.98 14.45
C PRO A 3 -0.76 10.08 13.86
N TYR A 4 -0.59 10.10 12.53
CA TYR A 4 0.39 9.21 11.87
C TYR A 4 1.83 9.40 12.35
N LYS A 5 2.17 10.60 12.82
CA LYS A 5 3.48 10.96 13.36
C LYS A 5 3.82 10.26 14.68
N GLU A 6 2.82 9.73 15.39
CA GLU A 6 3.04 9.02 16.64
C GLU A 6 3.39 7.54 16.45
N TYR A 7 3.25 7.02 15.23
CA TYR A 7 3.67 5.66 14.92
C TYR A 7 5.17 5.63 14.63
N GLU A 8 5.87 4.70 15.27
CA GLU A 8 7.28 4.41 15.01
C GLU A 8 7.46 3.92 13.56
N THR A 9 6.48 3.15 13.09
CA THR A 9 6.48 2.63 11.73
C THR A 9 5.05 2.41 11.26
N LEU A 10 4.82 2.71 9.97
CA LEU A 10 3.56 2.46 9.28
C LEU A 10 3.85 1.55 8.09
N VAL A 11 3.14 0.43 8.02
CA VAL A 11 3.34 -0.56 6.96
C VAL A 11 2.01 -0.85 6.28
N PHE A 12 1.95 -0.63 4.98
CA PHE A 12 0.94 -1.26 4.14
C PHE A 12 1.31 -2.72 3.92
N TYR A 13 0.48 -3.62 4.43
CA TYR A 13 0.59 -5.05 4.14
C TYR A 13 -0.53 -5.46 3.19
N SER A 14 -0.21 -6.21 2.15
CA SER A 14 -1.20 -6.69 1.18
C SER A 14 -0.86 -8.06 0.65
N ASP A 15 -1.88 -8.92 0.64
CA ASP A 15 -1.91 -10.18 -0.09
C ASP A 15 -2.71 -9.94 -1.38
N LEU A 16 -1.98 -9.83 -2.50
CA LEU A 16 -2.57 -9.61 -3.81
C LEU A 16 -2.70 -10.96 -4.52
N SER A 17 -3.91 -11.50 -4.50
CA SER A 17 -4.26 -12.61 -5.36
C SER A 17 -4.14 -12.24 -6.85
N TYR A 18 -3.52 -13.15 -7.60
CA TYR A 18 -3.28 -13.06 -9.05
C TYR A 18 -4.57 -13.05 -9.90
N LYS A 19 -5.68 -13.64 -9.42
CA LYS A 19 -6.89 -13.78 -10.25
C LYS A 19 -7.60 -12.43 -10.44
N ALA A 20 -7.84 -12.09 -11.71
CA ALA A 20 -8.33 -10.78 -12.12
C ALA A 20 -9.67 -10.37 -11.48
N ALA A 21 -10.68 -11.25 -11.45
CA ALA A 21 -12.06 -10.88 -11.10
C ALA A 21 -12.71 -11.68 -9.95
N THR A 22 -12.10 -12.77 -9.48
CA THR A 22 -12.74 -13.71 -8.55
C THR A 22 -12.11 -13.78 -7.17
N CYS A 23 -11.06 -12.98 -6.91
CA CYS A 23 -10.43 -12.96 -5.60
C CYS A 23 -10.59 -11.62 -4.89
N HIS A 24 -10.82 -11.73 -3.58
CA HIS A 24 -10.75 -10.62 -2.65
C HIS A 24 -9.34 -10.06 -2.66
N LYS A 25 -9.25 -8.73 -2.78
CA LYS A 25 -7.99 -8.00 -2.67
C LYS A 25 -7.98 -7.33 -1.32
N GLY A 26 -6.99 -7.69 -0.52
CA GLY A 26 -6.83 -7.23 0.85
C GLY A 26 -5.59 -6.34 0.97
N MET A 27 -5.76 -5.13 1.50
CA MET A 27 -4.65 -4.27 1.89
C MET A 27 -4.97 -3.59 3.23
N ILE A 28 -4.02 -3.63 4.15
CA ILE A 28 -4.14 -3.05 5.48
C ILE A 28 -2.99 -2.11 5.77
N LEU A 29 -3.28 -0.96 6.40
CA LEU A 29 -2.28 -0.08 6.98
C LEU A 29 -2.15 -0.35 8.47
N VAL A 30 -0.99 -0.87 8.86
CA VAL A 30 -0.67 -1.20 10.24
C VAL A 30 0.31 -0.18 10.79
N GLY A 31 -0.06 0.49 11.88
CA GLY A 31 0.81 1.37 12.65
C GLY A 31 1.32 0.67 13.90
N LYS A 32 2.62 0.70 14.13
CA LYS A 32 3.25 0.21 15.36
C LYS A 32 3.51 1.37 16.32
N LYS A 33 3.08 1.23 17.57
CA LYS A 33 3.41 2.13 18.68
C LYS A 33 3.81 1.29 19.89
N GLY A 34 5.11 1.21 20.17
CA GLY A 34 5.61 0.38 21.27
C GLY A 34 5.30 -1.10 21.06
N ARG A 35 4.42 -1.67 21.90
CA ARG A 35 3.95 -3.06 21.83
C ARG A 35 2.58 -3.23 21.17
N GLU A 36 1.97 -2.13 20.74
CA GLU A 36 0.63 -2.11 20.16
C GLU A 36 0.68 -2.01 18.63
N PHE A 37 -0.26 -2.68 17.98
CA PHE A 37 -0.48 -2.63 16.54
C PHE A 37 -1.88 -2.08 16.26
N HIS A 38 -1.96 -0.99 15.51
CA HIS A 38 -3.20 -0.35 15.14
C HIS A 38 -3.48 -0.53 13.65
N PHE A 39 -4.62 -1.12 13.33
CA PHE A 39 -5.16 -1.12 11.97
C PHE A 39 -5.83 0.23 11.72
N THR A 40 -5.29 1.00 10.79
CA THR A 40 -5.80 2.36 10.50
C THR A 40 -6.63 2.41 9.23
N HIS A 41 -6.24 1.66 8.20
CA HIS A 41 -6.97 1.57 6.94
C HIS A 41 -7.04 0.12 6.51
N THR A 42 -8.20 -0.28 5.99
CA THR A 42 -8.42 -1.62 5.48
C THR A 42 -9.21 -1.51 4.19
N PHE A 43 -8.65 -2.07 3.14
CA PHE A 43 -9.32 -2.32 1.87
C PHE A 43 -9.52 -3.83 1.75
N LEU A 44 -10.77 -4.27 1.73
CA LEU A 44 -11.13 -5.67 1.52
C LEU A 44 -12.36 -5.77 0.63
N TRP A 45 -12.13 -5.91 -0.68
CA TRP A 45 -13.20 -5.96 -1.67
C TRP A 45 -12.86 -6.97 -2.77
N GLN A 46 -13.90 -7.63 -3.31
CA GLN A 46 -13.78 -8.36 -4.56
C GLN A 46 -13.79 -7.36 -5.72
N SER A 47 -12.62 -6.84 -6.07
CA SER A 47 -12.48 -5.81 -7.09
C SER A 47 -11.35 -6.13 -8.07
N LEU A 48 -11.28 -5.36 -9.15
CA LEU A 48 -10.09 -5.32 -9.99
C LEU A 48 -8.92 -4.69 -9.23
N ARG A 49 -7.69 -5.03 -9.63
CA ARG A 49 -6.44 -4.47 -9.07
C ARG A 49 -6.38 -2.96 -9.20
N ILE A 50 -6.87 -2.41 -10.32
CA ILE A 50 -6.89 -0.97 -10.60
C ILE A 50 -7.71 -0.15 -9.58
N VAL A 51 -8.72 -0.76 -8.96
CA VAL A 51 -9.56 -0.13 -7.93
C VAL A 51 -8.79 0.02 -6.63
N LEU A 52 -8.05 -1.02 -6.23
CA LEU A 52 -7.16 -0.96 -5.07
C LEU A 52 -6.03 0.05 -5.27
N ILE A 53 -5.47 0.10 -6.49
CA ILE A 53 -4.47 1.12 -6.84
C ILE A 53 -5.07 2.53 -6.71
N GLN A 54 -6.28 2.77 -7.24
CA GLN A 54 -6.95 4.06 -7.12
C GLN A 54 -7.15 4.46 -5.65
N TRP A 55 -7.69 3.54 -4.86
CA TRP A 55 -7.90 3.75 -3.43
C TRP A 55 -6.60 4.12 -2.70
N LEU A 56 -5.49 3.46 -3.05
CA LEU A 56 -4.19 3.74 -2.45
C LEU A 56 -3.67 5.14 -2.85
N TYR A 57 -3.87 5.55 -4.09
CA TYR A 57 -3.54 6.91 -4.56
C TYR A 57 -4.34 7.98 -3.83
N ASP A 58 -5.65 7.80 -3.74
CA ASP A 58 -6.54 8.75 -3.07
C ASP A 58 -6.15 8.89 -1.58
N LEU A 59 -5.87 7.77 -0.92
CA LEU A 59 -5.42 7.74 0.47
C LEU A 59 -4.05 8.39 0.66
N TYR A 60 -3.12 8.17 -0.28
CA TYR A 60 -1.80 8.78 -0.24
C TYR A 60 -1.88 10.30 -0.40
N GLY A 61 -2.64 10.78 -1.39
CA GLY A 61 -2.82 12.19 -1.68
C GLY A 61 -3.50 12.96 -0.54
N ASP A 62 -4.56 12.39 0.05
CA ASP A 62 -5.32 13.03 1.12
C ASP A 62 -4.58 12.99 2.47
N ARG A 63 -3.97 11.86 2.83
CA ARG A 63 -3.59 11.60 4.24
C ARG A 63 -2.15 11.18 4.48
N LEU A 64 -1.46 10.60 3.50
CA LEU A 64 -0.17 9.94 3.74
C LEU A 64 1.03 10.62 3.08
N ARG A 65 0.82 11.65 2.25
CA ARG A 65 1.88 12.38 1.54
C ARG A 65 3.01 12.89 2.43
N ASN A 66 2.68 13.32 3.65
CA ASN A 66 3.63 13.89 4.61
C ASN A 66 4.03 12.92 5.73
N VAL A 67 3.88 11.60 5.51
CA VAL A 67 4.17 10.57 6.52
C VAL A 67 5.54 9.93 6.22
N PRO A 68 6.60 10.26 6.99
CA PRO A 68 7.97 9.83 6.68
C PRO A 68 8.25 8.36 6.99
N CYS A 69 7.44 7.71 7.83
CA CYS A 69 7.66 6.34 8.29
C CYS A 69 6.83 5.28 7.53
N LEU A 70 6.23 5.65 6.40
CA LEU A 70 5.40 4.77 5.58
C LEU A 70 6.23 3.79 4.75
N ARG A 71 5.88 2.50 4.82
CA ARG A 71 6.53 1.41 4.10
C ARG A 71 5.48 0.52 3.44
N TYR A 72 5.84 -0.13 2.34
CA TYR A 72 4.96 -1.07 1.63
C TYR A 72 5.56 -2.47 1.65
N ARG A 73 4.76 -3.44 2.10
CA ARG A 73 5.05 -4.87 2.19
C ARG A 73 3.95 -5.62 1.44
N ILE A 74 4.22 -5.92 0.18
CA ILE A 74 3.31 -6.67 -0.68
C ILE A 74 3.87 -8.07 -0.83
N GLU A 75 3.05 -9.09 -0.58
CA GLU A 75 3.48 -10.48 -0.69
C GLU A 75 3.80 -10.88 -2.14
N ARG A 76 4.81 -11.74 -2.27
CA ARG A 76 5.60 -11.93 -3.49
C ARG A 76 5.16 -13.14 -4.32
N LEU A 77 3.85 -13.39 -4.42
CA LEU A 77 3.31 -14.41 -5.32
C LEU A 77 3.00 -13.79 -6.68
N PHE A 78 4.03 -13.71 -7.54
CA PHE A 78 3.98 -13.47 -9.00
C PHE A 78 3.34 -12.17 -9.54
N ALA A 79 2.57 -11.42 -8.75
CA ALA A 79 1.83 -10.23 -9.21
C ALA A 79 2.53 -8.89 -8.93
N MET A 80 3.74 -8.91 -8.35
CA MET A 80 4.45 -7.70 -7.94
C MET A 80 4.89 -6.85 -9.14
N ASP A 81 5.36 -7.47 -10.22
CA ASP A 81 5.86 -6.76 -11.39
C ASP A 81 4.71 -6.12 -12.19
N GLU A 82 3.59 -6.82 -12.37
CA GLU A 82 2.37 -6.24 -12.95
C GLU A 82 1.79 -5.13 -12.08
N PHE A 83 1.78 -5.31 -10.75
CA PHE A 83 1.31 -4.29 -9.83
C PHE A 83 2.18 -3.03 -9.93
N ILE A 84 3.51 -3.17 -9.90
CA ILE A 84 4.45 -2.04 -10.04
C ILE A 84 4.28 -1.36 -11.40
N SER A 85 4.10 -2.14 -12.48
CA SER A 85 3.86 -1.62 -13.83
C SER A 85 2.57 -0.80 -13.90
N ASP A 86 1.44 -1.35 -13.44
CA ASP A 86 0.15 -0.66 -13.38
C ASP A 86 0.20 0.58 -12.48
N PHE A 87 0.94 0.49 -11.37
CA PHE A 87 1.10 1.58 -10.43
C PHE A 87 1.92 2.71 -11.05
N ASN A 88 3.07 2.40 -11.67
CA ASN A 88 3.89 3.39 -12.36
C ASN A 88 3.15 4.02 -13.55
N ALA A 89 2.37 3.24 -14.30
CA ALA A 89 1.54 3.75 -15.39
C ALA A 89 0.52 4.80 -14.90
N LYS A 90 -0.09 4.57 -13.72
CA LYS A 90 -0.95 5.58 -13.06
C LYS A 90 -0.16 6.72 -12.42
N GLY A 91 1.03 6.44 -11.88
CA GLY A 91 1.87 7.36 -11.12
C GLY A 91 2.52 8.47 -11.92
N ILE A 92 2.72 8.27 -13.23
CA ILE A 92 3.21 9.31 -14.15
C ILE A 92 2.27 10.53 -14.16
N GLY A 93 0.97 10.34 -13.95
CA GLY A 93 0.01 11.45 -13.81
C GLY A 93 0.01 12.15 -12.44
N ALA A 94 0.61 11.55 -11.42
CA ALA A 94 0.52 11.98 -10.02
C ALA A 94 1.87 12.33 -9.36
N ASN A 95 3.00 12.28 -10.10
CA ASN A 95 4.36 12.55 -9.60
C ASN A 95 4.79 11.72 -8.38
N ILE A 96 4.37 10.44 -8.34
CA ILE A 96 4.76 9.50 -7.30
C ILE A 96 5.43 8.31 -7.97
N ILE A 97 6.72 8.12 -7.70
CA ILE A 97 7.53 7.01 -8.24
C ILE A 97 7.89 6.09 -7.09
N PHE A 98 7.31 4.89 -7.08
CA PHE A 98 7.68 3.88 -6.10
C PHE A 98 9.00 3.22 -6.49
N ARG A 99 9.96 3.23 -5.58
CA ARG A 99 11.23 2.52 -5.72
C ARG A 99 11.16 1.22 -4.92
N TYR A 100 11.51 0.12 -5.57
CA TYR A 100 11.71 -1.16 -4.90
C TYR A 100 13.19 -1.32 -4.58
N THR A 101 13.52 -1.63 -3.33
CA THR A 101 14.85 -2.18 -2.98
C THR A 101 14.68 -3.50 -2.25
N PRO A 102 15.51 -4.51 -2.54
CA PRO A 102 15.44 -5.81 -1.87
C PRO A 102 15.49 -5.72 -0.34
N GLU A 103 16.22 -4.74 0.19
CA GLU A 103 16.43 -4.56 1.63
C GLU A 103 15.30 -3.81 2.33
N ARG A 104 14.66 -2.85 1.65
CA ARG A 104 13.63 -1.97 2.25
C ARG A 104 12.22 -2.26 1.78
N GLY A 105 12.02 -3.06 0.74
CA GLY A 105 10.74 -3.28 0.08
C GLY A 105 10.37 -2.13 -0.87
N LEU A 106 9.07 -1.95 -1.11
CA LEU A 106 8.53 -0.81 -1.86
C LEU A 106 8.45 0.42 -0.95
N TYR A 107 8.98 1.55 -1.44
CA TYR A 107 8.91 2.85 -0.77
C TYR A 107 8.67 3.95 -1.82
N CYS A 108 8.00 5.01 -1.39
CA CYS A 108 7.78 6.22 -2.19
C CYS A 108 9.04 7.10 -2.18
#